data_AF-A0A7W7I6W6-F1
#
_entry.id   AF-A0A7W7I6W6-F1
#
_cell.length_a   1.000
_cell.length_b   1.000
_cell.length_c   1.000
_cell.angle_alpha   90.00
_cell.angle_beta   90.00
_cell.angle_gamma   90.00
#
_symmetry.space_group_name_H-M   'P 1'
#
loop_
_entity.id
_entity.type
_entity.pdbx_description
1 polymer ?
#
loop_
_entity_poly.entity_id
_entity_poly.type
_entity_poly.pdbx_seq_one_letter_code
_entity_poly.pdbx_strand_id
1 'polypeptide(L)'
;MTTSPVERAADHFVSALSQWRVERGMTKKQLAARMGFDPSYVSHVEGRRHKPTEDFARRAEAVLAAGGVIWQRFQEYDELRHARGPVLHRDPPVPAQWMPPGTGLIVEQEIAELTYTNHSYRCVIHRALYNAGVEPVTRYLVKIAVDRYPNDPAGSNRHHRQHPLSFEEMDLRAVAGDGDTPERMQWRLKLDRDAAKEVWLLFQNEHGQFPLYPGERTSIEYAYSVGEEKWGQWFQRAVRLPTRNLTVRLDFPAEFEPQVWGVETSLAAEVPVRTPPERHCDAHRAVFEWSTDAPLLNARYRLEWRFRGEAAPTTPDEGVPKPEINGHELRASQRMRGIGIVQRGADLLRQRARHFQLPREEAACRDAVAGLRTILERLEGLHDFSKGVGLAAPQIGLAVAAAVVRPPERGPEPVILLNPRVVDESSETDEQYEGCLSFFDYRGLVVRPLRVDVEHARYDGTRVITSFERAMARLVSHEIDHLEGRLYVDRMAAGAHLVPVEEYRQSGQPWSY
;
A
#
# COMPACT_ATOMS: atom_id res chain seq x y z
N MET A 1 -18.20 8.63 -49.44
CA MET A 1 -18.26 8.32 -48.00
C MET A 1 -17.66 9.50 -47.26
N THR A 2 -18.46 10.25 -46.51
CA THR A 2 -18.00 11.44 -45.79
C THR A 2 -17.23 11.00 -44.55
N THR A 3 -15.91 11.21 -44.53
CA THR A 3 -15.07 10.99 -43.34
C THR A 3 -15.58 11.84 -42.17
N SER A 4 -15.67 11.24 -41.00
CA SER A 4 -16.20 11.92 -39.82
C SER A 4 -15.29 13.10 -39.41
N PRO A 5 -15.81 14.14 -38.74
CA PRO A 5 -14.99 15.27 -38.27
C PRO A 5 -13.80 14.83 -37.42
N VAL A 6 -13.96 13.78 -36.61
CA VAL A 6 -12.90 13.20 -35.76
C VAL A 6 -11.84 12.49 -36.60
N GLU A 7 -12.23 11.72 -37.62
CA GLU A 7 -11.29 11.09 -38.54
C GLU A 7 -10.49 12.12 -39.33
N ARG A 8 -11.14 13.21 -39.79
CA ARG A 8 -10.44 14.32 -40.46
C ARG A 8 -9.45 15.01 -39.52
N ALA A 9 -9.81 15.23 -38.26
CA ALA A 9 -8.91 15.82 -37.28
C ALA A 9 -7.73 14.88 -36.93
N ALA A 10 -7.98 13.57 -36.85
CA ALA A 10 -6.94 12.56 -36.69
C ALA A 10 -5.99 12.55 -37.90
N ASP A 11 -6.53 12.64 -39.12
CA ASP A 11 -5.75 12.73 -40.35
C ASP A 11 -4.89 14.00 -40.35
N HIS A 12 -5.44 15.15 -39.92
CA HIS A 12 -4.69 16.40 -39.81
C HIS A 12 -3.54 16.30 -38.79
N PHE A 13 -3.77 15.66 -37.64
CA PHE A 13 -2.72 15.42 -36.65
C PHE A 13 -1.60 14.53 -37.23
N VAL A 14 -1.98 13.40 -37.85
CA VAL A 14 -1.02 12.45 -38.44
C VAL A 14 -0.22 13.10 -39.58
N SER A 15 -0.88 13.89 -40.42
CA SER A 15 -0.23 14.64 -41.49
C SER A 15 0.75 15.67 -40.94
N ALA A 16 0.37 16.45 -39.93
CA ALA A 16 1.26 17.43 -39.31
C ALA A 16 2.48 16.76 -38.67
N LEU A 17 2.28 15.69 -37.91
CA LEU A 17 3.34 14.90 -37.30
C LEU A 17 4.31 14.34 -38.36
N SER A 18 3.77 13.73 -39.42
CA SER A 18 4.55 13.12 -40.49
C SER A 18 5.35 14.17 -41.27
N GLN A 19 4.73 15.31 -41.58
CA GLN A 19 5.36 16.42 -42.28
C GLN A 19 6.54 16.97 -41.48
N TRP A 20 6.31 17.38 -40.23
CA TRP A 20 7.37 17.94 -39.39
C TRP A 20 8.50 16.93 -39.13
N ARG A 21 8.17 15.64 -38.98
CA ARG A 21 9.18 14.59 -38.84
C ARG A 21 10.06 14.50 -40.10
N VAL A 22 9.47 14.55 -41.29
CA VAL A 22 10.19 14.51 -42.57
C VAL A 22 11.02 15.78 -42.78
N GLU A 23 10.47 16.97 -42.49
CA GLU A 23 11.18 18.25 -42.60
C GLU A 23 12.39 18.33 -41.68
N ARG A 24 12.33 17.70 -40.49
CA ARG A 24 13.47 17.58 -39.57
C ARG A 24 14.41 16.41 -39.91
N GLY A 25 14.19 15.72 -41.02
CA GLY A 25 15.02 14.60 -41.48
C GLY A 25 15.03 13.40 -40.53
N MET A 26 13.99 13.24 -39.70
CA MET A 26 13.93 12.18 -38.68
C MET A 26 13.21 10.93 -39.21
N THR A 27 13.81 9.76 -38.99
CA THR A 27 13.09 8.49 -39.09
C THR A 27 12.09 8.34 -37.95
N LYS A 28 11.06 7.49 -38.10
CA LYS A 28 10.12 7.17 -37.02
C LYS A 28 10.84 6.67 -35.77
N LYS A 29 11.88 5.86 -35.96
CA LYS A 29 12.76 5.34 -34.89
C LYS A 29 13.51 6.44 -34.16
N GLN A 30 14.06 7.42 -34.88
CA GLN A 30 14.76 8.56 -34.27
C GLN A 30 13.81 9.49 -33.51
N LEU A 31 12.63 9.75 -34.06
CA LEU A 31 11.61 10.56 -33.37
C LEU A 31 11.17 9.88 -32.07
N ALA A 32 10.83 8.59 -32.14
CA ALA A 32 10.41 7.81 -30.98
C ALA A 32 11.49 7.80 -29.89
N ALA A 33 12.75 7.54 -30.26
CA ALA A 33 13.88 7.56 -29.34
C ALA A 33 14.06 8.92 -28.62
N ARG A 34 13.89 10.03 -29.33
CA ARG A 34 14.01 11.39 -28.74
C ARG A 34 12.82 11.76 -27.86
N MET A 35 11.65 11.22 -28.15
CA MET A 35 10.45 11.44 -27.34
C MET A 35 10.37 10.49 -26.13
N GLY A 36 11.15 9.41 -26.13
CA GLY A 36 11.06 8.35 -25.11
C GLY A 36 9.92 7.36 -25.37
N PHE A 37 9.52 7.17 -26.64
CA PHE A 37 8.54 6.17 -27.07
C PHE A 37 9.21 5.05 -27.87
N ASP A 38 8.52 3.91 -27.99
CA ASP A 38 8.93 2.84 -28.88
C ASP A 38 8.76 3.25 -30.37
N PRO A 39 9.68 2.88 -31.28
CA PRO A 39 9.57 3.15 -32.72
C PRO A 39 8.24 2.68 -33.35
N SER A 40 7.67 1.58 -32.85
CA SER A 40 6.37 1.08 -33.28
C SER A 40 5.25 2.05 -32.95
N TYR A 41 5.33 2.79 -31.84
CA TYR A 41 4.30 3.73 -31.42
C TYR A 41 4.15 4.90 -32.40
N VAL A 42 5.25 5.52 -32.83
CA VAL A 42 5.22 6.54 -33.90
C VAL A 42 4.66 5.95 -35.19
N SER A 43 5.02 4.71 -35.52
CA SER A 43 4.50 4.01 -36.70
C SER A 43 3.01 3.70 -36.61
N HIS A 44 2.49 3.38 -35.42
CA HIS A 44 1.08 3.08 -35.18
C HIS A 44 0.23 4.35 -35.12
N VAL A 45 0.74 5.44 -34.54
CA VAL A 45 0.09 6.75 -34.59
C VAL A 45 0.01 7.23 -36.03
N GLU A 46 1.11 7.23 -36.79
CA GLU A 46 1.08 7.60 -38.21
C GLU A 46 0.26 6.63 -39.08
N GLY A 47 0.19 5.36 -38.67
CA GLY A 47 -0.59 4.33 -39.35
C GLY A 47 -2.06 4.27 -38.93
N ARG A 48 -2.54 5.20 -38.08
CA ARG A 48 -3.91 5.22 -37.53
C ARG A 48 -4.33 3.96 -36.76
N ARG A 49 -3.35 3.19 -36.29
CA ARG A 49 -3.55 2.02 -35.41
C ARG A 49 -3.65 2.41 -33.94
N HIS A 50 -3.00 3.51 -33.56
CA HIS A 50 -3.14 4.11 -32.23
C HIS A 50 -3.57 5.56 -32.31
N LYS A 51 -4.30 5.99 -31.29
CA LYS A 51 -4.67 7.40 -31.10
C LYS A 51 -3.50 8.11 -30.42
N PRO A 52 -3.11 9.31 -30.86
CA PRO A 52 -2.08 10.07 -30.17
C PRO A 52 -2.55 10.43 -28.76
N THR A 53 -1.63 10.43 -27.79
CA THR A 53 -1.87 10.93 -26.42
C THR A 53 -1.38 12.37 -26.30
N GLU A 54 -1.82 13.06 -25.25
CA GLU A 54 -1.34 14.41 -24.93
C GLU A 54 0.17 14.45 -24.71
N ASP A 55 0.72 13.51 -23.93
CA ASP A 55 2.16 13.40 -23.68
C ASP A 55 2.94 13.16 -24.99
N PHE A 56 2.42 12.30 -25.86
CA PHE A 56 3.00 12.09 -27.20
C PHE A 56 2.98 13.36 -28.03
N ALA A 57 1.85 14.07 -28.09
CA ALA A 57 1.73 15.31 -28.85
C ALA A 57 2.67 16.41 -28.32
N ARG A 58 2.77 16.59 -27.00
CA ARG A 58 3.67 17.57 -26.37
C ARG A 58 5.14 17.25 -26.61
N ARG A 59 5.52 15.98 -26.51
CA ARG A 59 6.90 15.55 -26.77
C ARG A 59 7.25 15.63 -28.25
N ALA A 60 6.32 15.30 -29.15
CA ALA A 60 6.50 15.47 -30.58
C ALA A 60 6.68 16.95 -30.93
N GLU A 61 5.85 17.83 -30.37
CA GLU A 61 5.97 19.29 -30.52
C GLU A 61 7.34 19.80 -30.06
N ALA A 62 7.77 19.40 -28.86
CA ALA A 62 9.06 19.81 -28.31
C ALA A 62 10.26 19.28 -29.11
N VAL A 63 10.24 18.01 -29.51
CA VAL A 63 11.34 17.36 -30.24
C VAL A 63 11.45 17.84 -31.68
N LEU A 64 10.32 18.10 -32.34
CA LEU A 64 10.27 18.57 -33.72
C LEU A 64 10.34 20.08 -33.84
N ALA A 65 10.18 20.80 -32.72
CA ALA A 65 10.09 22.27 -32.67
C ALA A 65 9.12 22.79 -33.73
N ALA A 66 7.86 22.34 -33.64
CA ALA A 66 6.83 22.53 -34.66
C ALA A 66 6.01 23.83 -34.50
N GLY A 67 6.45 24.74 -33.63
CA GLY A 67 5.86 26.08 -33.47
C GLY A 67 4.42 26.07 -32.95
N GLY A 68 4.00 25.00 -32.26
CA GLY A 68 2.66 24.80 -31.72
C GLY A 68 1.70 24.06 -32.66
N VAL A 69 2.11 23.74 -33.89
CA VAL A 69 1.22 23.16 -34.90
C VAL A 69 0.78 21.74 -34.53
N ILE A 70 1.67 20.90 -34.03
CA ILE A 70 1.33 19.51 -33.64
C ILE A 70 0.42 19.55 -32.42
N TRP A 71 0.71 20.43 -31.47
CA TRP A 71 -0.11 20.63 -30.29
C TRP A 71 -1.52 21.12 -30.63
N GLN A 72 -1.66 22.11 -31.52
CA GLN A 72 -2.96 22.61 -31.95
C GLN A 72 -3.79 21.52 -32.65
N ARG A 73 -3.18 20.71 -33.54
CA ARG A 73 -3.89 19.60 -34.19
C ARG A 73 -4.32 18.52 -33.21
N PHE A 74 -3.54 18.29 -32.15
CA PHE A 74 -3.94 17.40 -31.08
C PHE A 74 -5.14 17.95 -30.32
N GLN A 75 -5.14 19.24 -29.97
CA GLN A 75 -6.28 19.88 -29.28
C GLN A 75 -7.56 19.82 -30.12
N GLU A 76 -7.50 20.13 -31.42
CA GLU A 76 -8.64 20.02 -32.34
C GLU A 76 -9.16 18.58 -32.44
N TYR A 77 -8.26 17.60 -32.52
CA TYR A 77 -8.60 16.18 -32.51
C TYR A 77 -9.26 15.77 -31.20
N ASP A 78 -8.70 16.20 -30.08
CA ASP A 78 -9.15 15.83 -28.74
C ASP A 78 -10.51 16.47 -28.41
N GLU A 79 -10.71 17.75 -28.75
CA GLU A 79 -12.00 18.44 -28.63
C GLU A 79 -13.10 17.74 -29.44
N LEU A 80 -12.82 17.38 -30.70
CA LEU A 80 -13.80 16.70 -31.56
C LEU A 80 -14.08 15.26 -31.10
N ARG A 81 -13.06 14.57 -30.58
CA ARG A 81 -13.21 13.26 -29.93
C ARG A 81 -14.10 13.35 -28.70
N HIS A 82 -13.97 14.41 -27.91
CA HIS A 82 -14.77 14.61 -26.69
C HIS A 82 -16.15 15.21 -26.98
N ALA A 83 -16.34 15.89 -28.12
CA ALA A 83 -17.62 16.43 -28.56
C ALA A 83 -18.59 15.36 -29.13
N ARG A 84 -18.10 14.18 -29.51
CA ARG A 84 -18.93 13.04 -29.95
C ARG A 84 -18.89 11.89 -28.95
N GLY A 85 -19.94 11.79 -28.14
CA GLY A 85 -20.32 10.53 -27.52
C GLY A 85 -21.63 10.60 -26.74
N PRO A 86 -22.79 10.27 -27.35
CA PRO A 86 -23.83 9.58 -26.61
C PRO A 86 -23.32 8.19 -26.24
N VAL A 87 -23.60 7.83 -24.99
CA VAL A 87 -23.23 6.58 -24.32
C VAL A 87 -23.85 5.38 -25.04
N LEU A 88 -23.05 4.54 -25.69
CA LEU A 88 -23.42 3.16 -26.00
C LEU A 88 -22.22 2.26 -25.71
N HIS A 89 -22.42 1.36 -24.75
CA HIS A 89 -21.45 0.48 -24.07
C HIS A 89 -20.34 1.19 -23.28
N ARG A 90 -20.75 1.87 -22.22
CA ARG A 90 -19.93 1.95 -21.00
C ARG A 90 -20.35 0.79 -20.10
N ASP A 91 -19.40 -0.09 -19.77
CA ASP A 91 -19.41 -0.69 -18.43
C ASP A 91 -19.61 0.45 -17.41
N PRO A 92 -20.36 0.21 -16.31
CA PRO A 92 -20.74 1.25 -15.38
C PRO A 92 -19.52 2.11 -15.00
N PRO A 93 -19.67 3.45 -14.94
CA PRO A 93 -18.58 4.33 -14.56
C PRO A 93 -18.00 3.84 -13.24
N VAL A 94 -16.68 3.56 -13.23
CA VAL A 94 -15.97 3.20 -11.99
C VAL A 94 -16.17 4.38 -11.04
N PRO A 95 -16.76 4.17 -9.84
CA PRO A 95 -17.05 5.25 -8.92
C PRO A 95 -15.80 6.09 -8.64
N ALA A 96 -15.89 7.42 -8.64
CA ALA A 96 -14.75 8.29 -8.32
C ALA A 96 -14.13 7.97 -6.95
N GLN A 97 -14.93 7.43 -6.02
CA GLN A 97 -14.50 6.94 -4.71
C GLN A 97 -13.59 5.69 -4.77
N TRP A 98 -13.50 4.99 -5.91
CA TRP A 98 -12.62 3.84 -6.11
C TRP A 98 -11.20 4.22 -6.52
N MET A 99 -10.93 5.46 -6.92
CA MET A 99 -9.63 5.83 -7.50
C MET A 99 -8.79 6.64 -6.51
N PRO A 100 -7.59 6.17 -6.09
CA PRO A 100 -6.63 7.04 -5.45
C PRO A 100 -6.17 8.14 -6.42
N PRO A 101 -5.84 9.36 -5.93
CA PRO A 101 -5.30 10.42 -6.77
C PRO A 101 -4.04 9.94 -7.52
N GLY A 102 -4.03 10.06 -8.85
CA GLY A 102 -2.83 9.85 -9.68
C GLY A 102 -2.53 8.41 -10.14
N THR A 103 -3.38 7.41 -9.87
CA THR A 103 -3.15 6.04 -10.37
C THR A 103 -4.41 5.48 -11.02
N GLY A 104 -4.59 5.78 -12.31
CA GLY A 104 -5.72 5.27 -13.09
C GLY A 104 -5.66 3.78 -13.45
N LEU A 105 -4.82 2.97 -12.78
CA LEU A 105 -4.69 1.54 -13.06
C LEU A 105 -5.65 0.74 -12.18
N ILE A 106 -6.48 -0.09 -12.81
CA ILE A 106 -7.49 -0.92 -12.16
C ILE A 106 -7.13 -2.39 -12.37
N VAL A 107 -7.28 -3.20 -11.33
CA VAL A 107 -7.19 -4.66 -11.42
C VAL A 107 -8.61 -5.20 -11.61
N GLU A 108 -8.95 -5.59 -12.83
CA GLU A 108 -10.28 -6.12 -13.13
C GLU A 108 -10.47 -7.52 -12.53
N GLN A 109 -9.40 -8.31 -12.46
CA GLN A 109 -9.41 -9.62 -11.81
C GLN A 109 -8.02 -9.94 -11.28
N GLU A 110 -7.94 -10.49 -10.08
CA GLU A 110 -6.73 -11.08 -9.52
C GLU A 110 -7.00 -12.54 -9.14
N ILE A 111 -6.19 -13.46 -9.66
CA ILE A 111 -6.18 -14.86 -9.24
C ILE A 111 -4.80 -15.15 -8.66
N ALA A 112 -4.75 -15.51 -7.39
CA ALA A 112 -3.53 -15.82 -6.68
C ALA A 112 -3.52 -17.29 -6.27
N GLU A 113 -2.62 -18.08 -6.83
CA GLU A 113 -2.51 -19.51 -6.57
C GLU A 113 -1.21 -19.83 -5.83
N LEU A 114 -1.33 -20.63 -4.77
CA LEU A 114 -0.21 -21.19 -4.03
C LEU A 114 -0.30 -22.70 -4.04
N THR A 115 0.65 -23.35 -4.72
CA THR A 115 0.71 -24.80 -4.89
C THR A 115 1.87 -25.34 -4.07
N TYR A 116 1.62 -26.32 -3.19
CA TYR A 116 2.68 -27.07 -2.53
C TYR A 116 3.02 -28.34 -3.31
N THR A 117 4.29 -28.49 -3.67
CA THR A 117 4.86 -29.66 -4.35
C THR A 117 6.34 -29.80 -3.98
N ASN A 118 6.79 -31.02 -3.67
CA ASN A 118 8.20 -31.35 -3.44
C ASN A 118 8.90 -30.42 -2.43
N HIS A 119 8.35 -30.25 -1.22
CA HIS A 119 8.93 -29.39 -0.17
C HIS A 119 9.09 -27.92 -0.58
N SER A 120 8.31 -27.45 -1.56
CA SER A 120 8.34 -26.09 -2.04
C SER A 120 6.94 -25.57 -2.33
N TYR A 121 6.75 -24.28 -2.08
CA TYR A 121 5.58 -23.52 -2.48
C TYR A 121 5.87 -22.79 -3.78
N ARG A 122 5.06 -23.07 -4.81
CA ARG A 122 5.04 -22.30 -6.06
C ARG A 122 3.85 -21.35 -6.03
N CYS A 123 4.13 -20.06 -6.16
CA CYS A 123 3.14 -19.00 -6.19
C CYS A 123 2.98 -18.50 -7.63
N VAL A 124 1.75 -18.42 -8.14
CA VAL A 124 1.42 -17.89 -9.47
C VAL A 124 0.31 -16.86 -9.33
N ILE A 125 0.57 -15.64 -9.78
CA ILE A 125 -0.38 -14.53 -9.68
C ILE A 125 -0.74 -14.05 -11.07
N HIS A 126 -2.01 -14.18 -11.43
CA HIS A 126 -2.57 -13.64 -12.66
C HIS A 126 -3.40 -12.39 -12.36
N ARG A 127 -3.23 -11.33 -13.16
CA ARG A 127 -4.01 -10.09 -13.04
C ARG A 127 -4.45 -9.59 -14.39
N ALA A 128 -5.76 -9.37 -14.56
CA ALA A 128 -6.30 -8.56 -15.64
C ALA A 128 -6.25 -7.08 -15.25
N LEU A 129 -5.58 -6.26 -16.06
CA LEU A 129 -5.33 -4.85 -15.80
C LEU A 129 -6.06 -3.98 -16.82
N TYR A 130 -6.61 -2.86 -16.36
CA TYR A 130 -7.20 -1.81 -17.19
C TYR A 130 -6.61 -0.45 -16.83
N ASN A 131 -6.04 0.25 -17.81
CA ASN A 131 -5.56 1.61 -17.62
C ASN A 131 -6.69 2.62 -17.86
N ALA A 132 -7.39 3.00 -16.81
CA ALA A 132 -8.38 4.09 -16.78
C ALA A 132 -7.74 5.49 -16.61
N GLY A 133 -6.41 5.57 -16.53
CA GLY A 133 -5.67 6.82 -16.35
C GLY A 133 -5.45 7.58 -17.66
N VAL A 134 -4.72 8.69 -17.56
CA VAL A 134 -4.34 9.54 -18.70
C VAL A 134 -2.88 9.36 -19.12
N GLU A 135 -2.09 8.64 -18.33
CA GLU A 135 -0.67 8.36 -18.58
C GLU A 135 -0.43 6.87 -18.89
N PRO A 136 0.58 6.53 -19.70
CA PRO A 136 1.00 5.14 -19.91
C PRO A 136 1.58 4.52 -18.64
N VAL A 137 1.22 3.27 -18.36
CA VAL A 137 1.80 2.49 -17.26
C VAL A 137 3.00 1.70 -17.80
N THR A 138 4.19 2.02 -17.28
CA THR A 138 5.46 1.42 -17.72
C THR A 138 6.00 0.37 -16.74
N ARG A 139 5.44 0.31 -15.52
CA ARG A 139 5.86 -0.65 -14.47
C ARG A 139 4.74 -0.98 -13.50
N TYR A 140 4.83 -2.14 -12.87
CA TYR A 140 3.90 -2.65 -11.87
C TYR A 140 4.64 -3.09 -10.61
N LEU A 141 4.20 -2.66 -9.41
CA LEU A 141 4.85 -3.03 -8.15
C LEU A 141 4.33 -4.36 -7.62
N VAL A 142 5.23 -5.33 -7.45
CA VAL A 142 4.97 -6.59 -6.76
C VAL A 142 5.67 -6.60 -5.40
N LYS A 143 4.97 -7.10 -4.38
CA LYS A 143 5.56 -7.42 -3.06
C LYS A 143 5.41 -8.91 -2.81
N ILE A 144 6.51 -9.55 -2.47
CA ILE A 144 6.59 -10.95 -2.08
C ILE A 144 6.90 -10.97 -0.59
N ALA A 145 6.04 -11.62 0.21
CA ALA A 145 6.19 -11.74 1.65
C ALA A 145 5.99 -13.20 2.03
N VAL A 146 6.98 -13.78 2.70
CA VAL A 146 7.12 -15.23 2.89
C VAL A 146 7.64 -15.58 4.29
N ASP A 147 7.62 -14.64 5.23
CA ASP A 147 8.16 -14.82 6.58
C ASP A 147 7.63 -16.08 7.28
N ARG A 148 8.52 -16.90 7.85
CA ARG A 148 8.15 -18.13 8.57
C ARG A 148 7.52 -17.86 9.94
N TYR A 149 7.96 -16.81 10.63
CA TYR A 149 7.57 -16.49 12.00
C TYR A 149 7.01 -15.06 12.07
N PRO A 150 5.93 -14.73 11.33
CA PRO A 150 5.47 -13.35 11.19
C PRO A 150 5.07 -12.68 12.52
N ASN A 151 4.90 -13.47 13.59
CA ASN A 151 4.57 -13.02 14.94
C ASN A 151 5.77 -13.00 15.91
N ASP A 152 6.95 -13.47 15.52
CA ASP A 152 8.21 -13.39 16.30
C ASP A 152 9.30 -12.72 15.45
N PRO A 153 9.42 -11.37 15.50
CA PRO A 153 10.44 -10.65 14.72
C PRO A 153 11.87 -11.10 15.03
N ALA A 154 12.17 -11.53 16.26
CA ALA A 154 13.50 -12.00 16.62
C ALA A 154 13.77 -13.38 16.00
N GLY A 155 12.78 -14.26 16.03
CA GLY A 155 12.75 -15.54 15.33
C GLY A 155 12.91 -15.38 13.83
N SER A 156 12.11 -14.53 13.19
CA SER A 156 12.22 -14.21 11.76
C SER A 156 13.64 -13.76 11.39
N ASN A 157 14.21 -12.82 12.14
CA ASN A 157 15.57 -12.33 11.85
C ASN A 157 16.65 -13.41 12.05
N ARG A 158 16.51 -14.30 13.04
CA ARG A 158 17.41 -15.45 13.16
C ARG A 158 17.25 -16.42 11.99
N HIS A 159 16.01 -16.74 11.64
CA HIS A 159 15.65 -17.66 10.57
C HIS A 159 16.15 -17.20 9.22
N HIS A 160 15.91 -15.93 8.84
CA HIS A 160 16.38 -15.38 7.57
C HIS A 160 17.90 -15.35 7.45
N ARG A 161 18.64 -15.17 8.56
CA ARG A 161 20.11 -15.27 8.55
C ARG A 161 20.61 -16.69 8.31
N GLN A 162 19.87 -17.69 8.78
CA GLN A 162 20.20 -19.10 8.59
C GLN A 162 19.72 -19.63 7.22
N HIS A 163 18.61 -19.10 6.73
CA HIS A 163 17.90 -19.53 5.53
C HIS A 163 17.60 -18.33 4.61
N PRO A 164 18.62 -17.63 4.07
CA PRO A 164 18.41 -16.48 3.20
C PRO A 164 17.67 -16.90 1.93
N LEU A 165 16.74 -16.07 1.48
CA LEU A 165 16.00 -16.28 0.23
C LEU A 165 16.60 -15.41 -0.87
N SER A 166 17.16 -16.02 -1.92
CA SER A 166 17.72 -15.30 -3.06
C SER A 166 16.73 -15.24 -4.24
N PHE A 167 16.87 -14.26 -5.13
CA PHE A 167 16.04 -14.20 -6.35
C PHE A 167 16.33 -15.34 -7.34
N GLU A 168 17.56 -15.87 -7.32
CA GLU A 168 17.95 -17.02 -8.13
C GLU A 168 17.18 -18.27 -7.70
N GLU A 169 17.12 -18.52 -6.38
CA GLU A 169 16.33 -19.60 -5.79
C GLU A 169 14.83 -19.42 -6.06
N MET A 170 14.34 -18.18 -6.02
CA MET A 170 12.92 -17.91 -6.24
C MET A 170 12.45 -18.13 -7.68
N ASP A 171 13.38 -18.19 -8.65
CA ASP A 171 13.07 -18.29 -10.09
C ASP A 171 11.94 -17.33 -10.50
N LEU A 172 12.04 -16.06 -10.09
CA LEU A 172 11.00 -15.06 -10.34
C LEU A 172 10.87 -14.79 -11.84
N ARG A 173 9.69 -15.11 -12.38
CA ARG A 173 9.32 -14.88 -13.77
C ARG A 173 8.09 -14.00 -13.86
N ALA A 174 8.03 -13.19 -14.89
CA ALA A 174 6.87 -12.36 -15.18
C ALA A 174 6.64 -12.25 -16.69
N VAL A 175 5.37 -12.20 -17.10
CA VAL A 175 4.93 -12.03 -18.47
C VAL A 175 3.70 -11.12 -18.53
N ALA A 176 3.44 -10.51 -19.68
CA ALA A 176 2.28 -9.67 -19.95
C ALA A 176 1.63 -10.01 -21.30
N GLY A 177 0.31 -9.85 -21.39
CA GLY A 177 -0.47 -10.03 -22.62
C GLY A 177 -1.30 -11.31 -22.64
N ASP A 178 -2.42 -11.25 -23.35
CA ASP A 178 -3.38 -12.34 -23.50
C ASP A 178 -3.09 -13.15 -24.77
N GLY A 179 -2.93 -14.48 -24.67
CA GLY A 179 -2.76 -15.40 -25.82
C GLY A 179 -1.65 -16.44 -25.65
N ASP A 180 -1.33 -17.16 -26.74
CA ASP A 180 -0.39 -18.30 -26.73
C ASP A 180 1.09 -17.90 -26.56
N THR A 181 1.44 -16.62 -26.77
CA THR A 181 2.81 -16.10 -26.67
C THR A 181 2.86 -14.79 -25.89
N PRO A 182 2.80 -14.82 -24.55
CA PRO A 182 2.86 -13.62 -23.72
C PRO A 182 4.27 -13.01 -23.72
N GLU A 183 4.34 -11.68 -23.62
CA GLU A 183 5.58 -10.91 -23.62
C GLU A 183 6.29 -11.06 -22.27
N ARG A 184 7.56 -11.48 -22.27
CA ARG A 184 8.35 -11.52 -21.02
C ARG A 184 8.47 -10.14 -20.41
N MET A 185 8.35 -10.01 -19.10
CA MET A 185 8.61 -8.77 -18.38
C MET A 185 9.96 -8.84 -17.69
N GLN A 186 10.82 -7.87 -17.96
CA GLN A 186 11.98 -7.60 -17.10
C GLN A 186 11.51 -7.08 -15.74
N TRP A 187 12.32 -7.24 -14.71
CA TRP A 187 12.02 -6.67 -13.40
C TRP A 187 13.24 -5.99 -12.80
N ARG A 188 13.00 -5.05 -11.88
CA ARG A 188 14.02 -4.35 -11.10
C ARG A 188 13.73 -4.44 -9.62
N LEU A 189 14.75 -4.75 -8.84
CA LEU A 189 14.69 -4.72 -7.40
C LEU A 189 14.37 -3.30 -6.91
N LYS A 190 13.35 -3.17 -6.07
CA LYS A 190 13.02 -1.94 -5.35
C LYS A 190 13.49 -2.02 -3.90
N LEU A 191 13.24 -3.15 -3.25
CA LEU A 191 13.58 -3.39 -1.86
C LEU A 191 13.89 -4.87 -1.67
N ASP A 192 15.04 -5.16 -1.06
CA ASP A 192 15.36 -6.48 -0.56
C ASP A 192 15.45 -6.42 0.97
N ARG A 193 14.46 -7.01 1.64
CA ARG A 193 14.48 -7.21 3.09
C ARG A 193 14.24 -8.68 3.37
N ASP A 194 14.81 -9.13 4.47
CA ASP A 194 14.71 -10.50 4.96
C ASP A 194 13.26 -11.03 4.98
N ALA A 195 12.31 -10.25 5.50
CA ALA A 195 10.89 -10.64 5.60
C ALA A 195 10.05 -10.37 4.33
N ALA A 196 10.54 -9.54 3.41
CA ALA A 196 9.77 -9.15 2.22
C ALA A 196 10.64 -8.54 1.11
N LYS A 197 10.33 -8.91 -0.13
CA LYS A 197 10.97 -8.37 -1.34
C LYS A 197 9.97 -7.53 -2.13
N GLU A 198 10.40 -6.37 -2.63
CA GLU A 198 9.61 -5.55 -3.56
C GLU A 198 10.34 -5.42 -4.90
N VAL A 199 9.61 -5.66 -5.97
CA VAL A 199 10.12 -5.68 -7.35
C VAL A 199 9.19 -4.89 -8.26
N TRP A 200 9.77 -4.07 -9.12
CA TRP A 200 9.07 -3.45 -10.23
C TRP A 200 9.10 -4.40 -11.41
N LEU A 201 7.95 -4.96 -11.80
CA LEU A 201 7.80 -5.57 -13.12
C LEU A 201 7.74 -4.44 -14.14
N LEU A 202 8.51 -4.55 -15.21
CA LEU A 202 8.60 -3.53 -16.25
C LEU A 202 7.84 -4.04 -17.47
N PHE A 203 7.04 -3.16 -18.06
CA PHE A 203 6.47 -3.38 -19.40
C PHE A 203 7.58 -3.17 -20.45
N GLN A 204 8.61 -4.01 -20.34
CA GLN A 204 9.84 -3.98 -21.11
C GLN A 204 10.47 -5.37 -21.16
N ASN A 205 11.05 -5.71 -22.31
CA ASN A 205 11.84 -6.92 -22.53
C ASN A 205 13.12 -6.61 -23.34
N GLU A 206 13.77 -7.65 -23.85
CA GLU A 206 14.97 -7.54 -24.70
C GLU A 206 14.68 -6.89 -26.05
N HIS A 207 13.43 -6.94 -26.51
CA HIS A 207 13.00 -6.40 -27.80
C HIS A 207 12.53 -4.94 -27.74
N GLY A 208 12.14 -4.45 -26.55
CA GLY A 208 11.74 -3.05 -26.37
C GLY A 208 10.83 -2.82 -25.17
N GLN A 209 10.22 -1.64 -25.12
CA GLN A 209 9.20 -1.28 -24.13
C GLN A 209 7.81 -1.43 -24.74
N PHE A 210 6.86 -1.95 -23.96
CA PHE A 210 5.47 -2.16 -24.34
C PHE A 210 4.51 -1.60 -23.26
N PRO A 211 4.54 -0.28 -22.96
CA PRO A 211 3.71 0.30 -21.91
C PRO A 211 2.22 0.00 -22.11
N LEU A 212 1.47 -0.12 -21.01
CA LEU A 212 0.01 -0.21 -21.06
C LEU A 212 -0.57 1.21 -21.20
N TYR A 213 -1.07 1.56 -22.38
CA TYR A 213 -1.54 2.92 -22.66
C TYR A 213 -2.95 3.20 -22.11
N PRO A 214 -3.33 4.48 -21.94
CA PRO A 214 -4.67 4.88 -21.54
C PRO A 214 -5.78 4.22 -22.38
N GLY A 215 -6.74 3.59 -21.69
CA GLY A 215 -7.87 2.88 -22.28
C GLY A 215 -7.59 1.42 -22.67
N GLU A 216 -6.35 0.95 -22.56
CA GLU A 216 -5.97 -0.42 -22.90
C GLU A 216 -6.17 -1.40 -21.73
N ARG A 217 -6.26 -2.68 -22.09
CA ARG A 217 -6.27 -3.82 -21.18
C ARG A 217 -5.14 -4.76 -21.51
N THR A 218 -4.64 -5.45 -20.50
CA THR A 218 -3.67 -6.53 -20.65
C THR A 218 -3.75 -7.43 -19.42
N SER A 219 -3.29 -8.67 -19.52
CA SER A 219 -2.97 -9.48 -18.35
C SER A 219 -1.50 -9.34 -17.97
N ILE A 220 -1.20 -9.53 -16.69
CA ILE A 220 0.14 -9.86 -16.24
C ILE A 220 0.09 -11.15 -15.43
N GLU A 221 1.09 -11.99 -15.61
CA GLU A 221 1.33 -13.15 -14.76
C GLU A 221 2.74 -13.02 -14.17
N TYR A 222 2.88 -13.29 -12.87
CA TYR A 222 4.19 -13.51 -12.29
C TYR A 222 4.18 -14.71 -11.35
N ALA A 223 5.28 -15.46 -11.38
CA ALA A 223 5.44 -16.68 -10.62
C ALA A 223 6.80 -16.71 -9.91
N TYR A 224 6.82 -17.31 -8.73
CA TYR A 224 8.03 -17.53 -7.95
C TYR A 224 7.87 -18.76 -7.04
N SER A 225 8.99 -19.34 -6.63
CA SER A 225 9.04 -20.50 -5.74
C SER A 225 9.75 -20.17 -4.42
N VAL A 226 9.43 -20.89 -3.37
CA VAL A 226 10.07 -20.74 -2.05
C VAL A 226 10.11 -22.11 -1.37
N GLY A 227 11.24 -22.45 -0.75
CA GLY A 227 11.35 -23.66 0.07
C GLY A 227 10.38 -23.65 1.26
N GLU A 228 9.84 -24.80 1.62
CA GLU A 228 8.90 -24.93 2.74
C GLU A 228 9.51 -24.51 4.09
N GLU A 229 10.83 -24.61 4.21
CA GLU A 229 11.59 -24.20 5.38
C GLU A 229 11.64 -22.68 5.51
N LYS A 230 11.38 -21.92 4.45
CA LYS A 230 11.42 -20.45 4.44
C LYS A 230 10.05 -19.79 4.55
N TRP A 231 8.98 -20.48 4.16
CA TRP A 231 7.61 -19.94 4.18
C TRP A 231 6.76 -20.52 5.32
N GLY A 232 6.19 -19.63 6.14
CA GLY A 232 5.17 -19.98 7.15
C GLY A 232 3.84 -20.41 6.54
N GLN A 233 2.95 -20.98 7.36
CA GLN A 233 1.65 -21.51 6.91
C GLN A 233 0.59 -20.40 6.71
N TRP A 234 0.91 -19.42 5.88
CA TRP A 234 0.02 -18.31 5.54
C TRP A 234 0.28 -17.77 4.13
N PHE A 235 -0.75 -17.24 3.48
CA PHE A 235 -0.68 -16.58 2.19
C PHE A 235 -1.58 -15.34 2.17
N GLN A 236 -1.01 -14.17 1.83
CA GLN A 236 -1.71 -12.89 1.98
C GLN A 236 -1.73 -12.06 0.70
N ARG A 237 -2.89 -11.47 0.40
CA ARG A 237 -3.12 -10.53 -0.70
C ARG A 237 -3.48 -9.15 -0.17
N ALA A 238 -2.66 -8.14 -0.47
CA ALA A 238 -2.93 -6.75 -0.11
C ALA A 238 -3.50 -5.98 -1.30
N VAL A 239 -4.65 -5.36 -1.12
CA VAL A 239 -5.39 -4.64 -2.17
C VAL A 239 -4.87 -3.21 -2.23
N ARG A 240 -3.91 -2.95 -3.12
CA ARG A 240 -3.22 -1.64 -3.25
C ARG A 240 -3.72 -0.79 -4.41
N LEU A 241 -4.41 -1.42 -5.35
CA LEU A 241 -5.06 -0.78 -6.48
C LEU A 241 -6.55 -1.07 -6.39
N PRO A 242 -7.39 -0.28 -7.07
CA PRO A 242 -8.80 -0.60 -7.18
C PRO A 242 -8.94 -1.97 -7.84
N THR A 243 -9.52 -2.93 -7.12
CA THR A 243 -9.66 -4.33 -7.57
C THR A 243 -11.13 -4.68 -7.64
N ARG A 244 -11.60 -5.24 -8.76
CA ARG A 244 -13.00 -5.67 -8.91
C ARG A 244 -13.26 -7.07 -8.38
N ASN A 245 -12.33 -8.00 -8.57
CA ASN A 245 -12.46 -9.37 -8.11
C ASN A 245 -11.10 -9.90 -7.65
N LEU A 246 -11.10 -10.58 -6.51
CA LEU A 246 -9.93 -11.26 -5.95
C LEU A 246 -10.30 -12.72 -5.66
N THR A 247 -9.55 -13.64 -6.22
CA THR A 247 -9.60 -15.08 -5.93
C THR A 247 -8.25 -15.53 -5.40
N VAL A 248 -8.27 -16.33 -4.33
CA VAL A 248 -7.09 -16.99 -3.78
C VAL A 248 -7.32 -18.50 -3.77
N ARG A 249 -6.35 -19.24 -4.31
CA ARG A 249 -6.34 -20.70 -4.39
C ARG A 249 -5.15 -21.26 -3.64
N LEU A 250 -5.39 -22.23 -2.76
CA LEU A 250 -4.35 -23.01 -2.11
C LEU A 250 -4.48 -24.46 -2.55
N ASP A 251 -3.41 -25.06 -3.05
CA ASP A 251 -3.40 -26.44 -3.52
C ASP A 251 -2.33 -27.26 -2.79
N PHE A 252 -2.79 -28.24 -2.00
CA PHE A 252 -1.97 -29.06 -1.12
C PHE A 252 -2.19 -30.56 -1.40
N PRO A 253 -1.21 -31.44 -1.08
CA PRO A 253 -1.44 -32.88 -1.06
C PRO A 253 -2.59 -33.26 -0.12
N ALA A 254 -3.54 -34.07 -0.62
CA ALA A 254 -4.70 -34.50 0.17
C ALA A 254 -4.30 -35.32 1.41
N GLU A 255 -3.22 -36.10 1.30
CA GLU A 255 -2.66 -36.92 2.38
C GLU A 255 -2.14 -36.11 3.58
N PHE A 256 -1.92 -34.80 3.42
CA PHE A 256 -1.53 -33.92 4.53
C PHE A 256 -2.72 -33.50 5.40
N GLU A 257 -3.94 -33.85 5.00
CA GLU A 257 -5.19 -33.44 5.65
C GLU A 257 -5.21 -31.93 5.98
N PRO A 258 -5.04 -31.05 4.97
CA PRO A 258 -4.98 -29.62 5.19
C PRO A 258 -6.30 -29.07 5.74
N GLN A 259 -6.19 -28.11 6.66
CA GLN A 259 -7.29 -27.25 7.07
C GLN A 259 -6.93 -25.81 6.80
N VAL A 260 -7.82 -25.07 6.16
CA VAL A 260 -7.60 -23.67 5.75
C VAL A 260 -8.67 -22.78 6.37
N TRP A 261 -8.26 -21.61 6.87
CA TRP A 261 -9.14 -20.53 7.29
C TRP A 261 -8.61 -19.21 6.75
N GLY A 262 -9.42 -18.16 6.77
CA GLY A 262 -9.02 -16.85 6.27
C GLY A 262 -9.39 -15.72 7.20
N VAL A 263 -8.59 -14.66 7.17
CA VAL A 263 -8.83 -13.39 7.85
C VAL A 263 -8.72 -12.23 6.85
N GLU A 264 -9.63 -11.26 6.98
CA GLU A 264 -9.59 -9.96 6.34
C GLU A 264 -9.11 -8.93 7.36
N THR A 265 -7.97 -8.31 7.10
CA THR A 265 -7.46 -7.15 7.83
C THR A 265 -7.74 -5.89 7.01
N SER A 266 -8.65 -5.05 7.47
CA SER A 266 -8.92 -3.72 6.91
C SER A 266 -8.46 -2.61 7.87
N LEU A 267 -8.66 -1.35 7.48
CA LEU A 267 -8.42 -0.18 8.33
C LEU A 267 -9.22 -0.21 9.64
N ALA A 268 -10.36 -0.90 9.67
CA ALA A 268 -11.28 -0.94 10.80
C ALA A 268 -11.03 -2.15 11.71
N ALA A 269 -10.76 -3.32 11.13
CA ALA A 269 -10.75 -4.58 11.85
C ALA A 269 -9.92 -5.67 11.18
N GLU A 270 -9.48 -6.62 11.98
CA GLU A 270 -9.17 -7.97 11.53
C GLU A 270 -10.35 -8.85 11.88
N VAL A 271 -10.95 -9.48 10.88
CA VAL A 271 -12.13 -10.34 11.03
C VAL A 271 -11.94 -11.59 10.19
N PRO A 272 -12.58 -12.72 10.52
CA PRO A 272 -12.65 -13.84 9.59
C PRO A 272 -13.19 -13.39 8.24
N VAL A 273 -12.68 -13.98 7.15
CA VAL A 273 -13.28 -13.75 5.82
C VAL A 273 -14.76 -14.12 5.86
N ARG A 274 -15.59 -13.28 5.22
CA ARG A 274 -17.06 -13.40 5.29
C ARG A 274 -17.56 -14.74 4.76
N THR A 275 -16.91 -15.25 3.72
CA THR A 275 -17.15 -16.55 3.12
C THR A 275 -15.99 -17.47 3.49
N PRO A 276 -16.24 -18.65 4.09
CA PRO A 276 -15.18 -19.61 4.32
C PRO A 276 -14.62 -20.11 2.98
N PRO A 277 -13.34 -20.51 2.93
CA PRO A 277 -12.77 -21.12 1.72
C PRO A 277 -13.51 -22.41 1.34
N GLU A 278 -13.96 -22.50 0.10
CA GLU A 278 -14.55 -23.71 -0.45
C GLU A 278 -13.46 -24.74 -0.68
N ARG A 279 -13.74 -25.99 -0.30
CA ARG A 279 -12.79 -27.10 -0.43
C ARG A 279 -13.25 -28.05 -1.52
N HIS A 280 -12.36 -28.29 -2.48
CA HIS A 280 -12.49 -29.30 -3.52
C HIS A 280 -11.34 -30.30 -3.38
N CYS A 281 -11.64 -31.59 -3.30
CA CYS A 281 -10.60 -32.61 -3.16
C CYS A 281 -10.80 -33.74 -4.15
N ASP A 282 -9.68 -34.23 -4.69
CA ASP A 282 -9.59 -35.53 -5.36
C ASP A 282 -8.72 -36.49 -4.52
N ALA A 283 -8.34 -37.63 -5.10
CA ALA A 283 -7.55 -38.66 -4.40
C ALA A 283 -6.13 -38.19 -3.99
N HIS A 284 -5.59 -37.15 -4.60
CA HIS A 284 -4.20 -36.72 -4.44
C HIS A 284 -4.07 -35.27 -3.99
N ARG A 285 -5.02 -34.40 -4.34
CA ARG A 285 -4.96 -32.95 -4.11
C ARG A 285 -6.18 -32.45 -3.33
N ALA A 286 -5.94 -31.48 -2.46
CA ALA A 286 -6.94 -30.71 -1.75
C ALA A 286 -6.76 -29.24 -2.10
N VAL A 287 -7.68 -28.73 -2.91
CA VAL A 287 -7.74 -27.35 -3.39
C VAL A 287 -8.73 -26.57 -2.53
N PHE A 288 -8.29 -25.42 -2.04
CA PHE A 288 -9.12 -24.46 -1.32
C PHE A 288 -9.22 -23.19 -2.15
N GLU A 289 -10.44 -22.78 -2.47
CA GLU A 289 -10.72 -21.56 -3.20
C GLU A 289 -11.49 -20.58 -2.31
N TRP A 290 -11.05 -19.33 -2.29
CA TRP A 290 -11.76 -18.24 -1.66
C TRP A 290 -11.79 -17.05 -2.60
N SER A 291 -12.94 -16.39 -2.71
CA SER A 291 -13.08 -15.21 -3.56
C SER A 291 -13.91 -14.12 -2.91
N THR A 292 -13.68 -12.89 -3.35
CA THR A 292 -14.46 -11.71 -2.98
C THR A 292 -14.58 -10.74 -4.14
N ASP A 293 -15.75 -10.13 -4.26
CA ASP A 293 -16.01 -9.05 -5.20
C ASP A 293 -15.84 -7.70 -4.52
N ALA A 294 -15.31 -6.73 -5.28
CA ALA A 294 -15.03 -5.37 -4.85
C ALA A 294 -14.32 -5.29 -3.48
N PRO A 295 -13.17 -6.00 -3.31
CA PRO A 295 -12.45 -5.94 -2.05
C PRO A 295 -12.05 -4.51 -1.68
N LEU A 296 -12.04 -4.21 -0.38
CA LEU A 296 -11.76 -2.88 0.13
C LEU A 296 -10.33 -2.46 -0.21
N LEU A 297 -10.17 -1.23 -0.73
CA LEU A 297 -8.86 -0.64 -0.94
C LEU A 297 -8.10 -0.56 0.39
N ASN A 298 -6.83 -0.95 0.37
CA ASN A 298 -5.93 -1.11 1.51
C ASN A 298 -6.22 -2.29 2.45
N ALA A 299 -7.26 -3.10 2.19
CA ALA A 299 -7.45 -4.34 2.93
C ALA A 299 -6.41 -5.41 2.57
N ARG A 300 -6.26 -6.37 3.47
CA ARG A 300 -5.39 -7.54 3.34
C ARG A 300 -6.24 -8.78 3.60
N TYR A 301 -6.19 -9.73 2.69
CA TYR A 301 -6.84 -11.03 2.86
C TYR A 301 -5.76 -12.07 3.05
N ARG A 302 -5.73 -12.73 4.22
CA ARG A 302 -4.76 -13.75 4.56
C ARG A 302 -5.48 -15.08 4.74
N LEU A 303 -5.05 -16.10 4.02
CA LEU A 303 -5.42 -17.48 4.28
C LEU A 303 -4.30 -18.16 5.06
N GLU A 304 -4.65 -18.92 6.07
CA GLU A 304 -3.75 -19.67 6.93
C GLU A 304 -4.15 -21.12 6.90
N TRP A 305 -3.19 -22.01 7.14
CA TRP A 305 -3.45 -23.44 7.13
C TRP A 305 -2.69 -24.20 8.20
N ARG A 306 -3.12 -25.44 8.41
CA ARG A 306 -2.35 -26.46 9.13
C ARG A 306 -2.53 -27.82 8.46
N PHE A 307 -1.55 -28.68 8.65
CA PHE A 307 -1.63 -30.08 8.23
C PHE A 307 -1.91 -30.98 9.44
N ARG A 308 -2.65 -32.06 9.23
CA ARG A 308 -2.99 -33.05 10.26
C ARG A 308 -2.54 -34.47 9.92
N GLY A 309 -2.28 -34.74 8.64
CA GLY A 309 -1.88 -36.06 8.16
C GLY A 309 -0.45 -36.40 8.60
N GLU A 310 -0.20 -37.68 8.87
CA GLU A 310 1.11 -38.19 9.31
C GLU A 310 2.21 -38.01 8.27
N ALA A 311 1.85 -37.94 6.98
CA ALA A 311 2.76 -37.68 5.88
C ALA A 311 3.18 -36.20 5.75
N ALA A 312 2.57 -35.30 6.54
CA ALA A 312 2.87 -33.89 6.47
C ALA A 312 4.30 -33.58 6.97
N PRO A 313 4.94 -32.52 6.45
CA PRO A 313 6.27 -32.09 6.89
C PRO A 313 6.30 -31.89 8.41
N THR A 314 7.11 -32.70 9.11
CA THR A 314 7.36 -32.57 10.55
C THR A 314 8.39 -31.48 10.77
N THR A 315 7.95 -30.23 10.71
CA THR A 315 8.88 -29.13 11.02
C THR A 315 9.11 -29.08 12.53
N PRO A 316 10.36 -29.12 13.02
CA PRO A 316 10.64 -28.95 14.44
C PRO A 316 10.19 -27.55 14.84
N ASP A 317 9.14 -27.48 15.64
CA ASP A 317 8.78 -26.29 16.39
C ASP A 317 9.84 -26.17 17.50
N GLU A 318 10.99 -25.56 17.21
CA GLU A 318 11.99 -25.22 18.23
C GLU A 318 11.37 -24.20 19.19
N GLY A 319 10.62 -24.69 20.17
CA GLY A 319 10.33 -24.00 21.41
C GLY A 319 9.65 -22.64 21.28
N VAL A 320 8.72 -22.46 20.35
CA VAL A 320 7.63 -21.50 20.61
C VAL A 320 6.67 -22.23 21.56
N PRO A 321 6.47 -21.76 22.81
CA PRO A 321 5.45 -22.35 23.65
C PRO A 321 4.12 -22.23 22.91
N LYS A 322 3.49 -23.39 22.65
CA LYS A 322 2.14 -23.50 22.11
C LYS A 322 1.26 -22.45 22.79
N PRO A 323 0.50 -21.61 22.07
CA PRO A 323 -0.66 -21.02 22.68
C PRO A 323 -1.60 -22.18 22.98
N GLU A 324 -1.71 -22.52 24.26
CA GLU A 324 -2.82 -23.32 24.73
C GLU A 324 -4.09 -22.71 24.14
N ILE A 325 -4.89 -23.55 23.48
CA ILE A 325 -6.20 -23.17 22.95
C ILE A 325 -7.10 -22.93 24.17
N ASN A 326 -6.95 -21.74 24.75
CA ASN A 326 -7.84 -21.09 25.69
C ASN A 326 -8.20 -19.74 25.07
N GLY A 327 -8.98 -19.77 23.98
CA GLY A 327 -9.96 -18.74 23.63
C GLY A 327 -9.57 -17.27 23.50
N HIS A 328 -8.30 -16.87 23.49
CA HIS A 328 -7.92 -15.46 23.32
C HIS A 328 -6.77 -15.29 22.33
N GLU A 329 -7.08 -14.73 21.16
CA GLU A 329 -6.11 -14.05 20.27
C GLU A 329 -5.16 -13.17 21.10
N LEU A 330 -3.88 -13.09 20.72
CA LEU A 330 -2.96 -12.12 21.31
C LEU A 330 -3.57 -10.73 21.17
N ARG A 331 -3.88 -10.08 22.29
CA ARG A 331 -4.53 -8.76 22.30
C ARG A 331 -3.63 -7.76 21.59
N ALA A 332 -4.20 -6.77 20.93
CA ALA A 332 -3.44 -5.80 20.15
C ALA A 332 -2.40 -5.05 21.02
N SER A 333 -2.70 -4.84 22.31
CA SER A 333 -1.74 -4.35 23.32
C SER A 333 -0.48 -5.20 23.48
N GLN A 334 -0.57 -6.53 23.33
CA GLN A 334 0.58 -7.43 23.38
C GLN A 334 1.46 -7.27 22.14
N ARG A 335 0.86 -7.04 20.96
CA ARG A 335 1.62 -6.71 19.74
C ARG A 335 2.35 -5.38 19.86
N MET A 336 1.69 -4.34 20.40
CA MET A 336 2.32 -3.04 20.65
C MET A 336 3.48 -3.15 21.64
N ARG A 337 3.32 -3.93 22.71
CA ARG A 337 4.41 -4.23 23.65
C ARG A 337 5.59 -4.91 22.97
N GLY A 338 5.34 -5.86 22.07
CA GLY A 338 6.37 -6.64 21.37
C GLY A 338 7.33 -5.80 20.51
N ILE A 339 6.90 -4.63 20.03
CA ILE A 339 7.77 -3.71 19.28
C ILE A 339 8.44 -2.64 20.14
N GLY A 340 8.21 -2.65 21.45
CA GLY A 340 8.83 -1.73 22.40
C GLY A 340 7.93 -0.58 22.86
N ILE A 341 6.61 -0.64 22.64
CA ILE A 341 5.69 0.38 23.14
C ILE A 341 5.29 0.07 24.58
N VAL A 342 5.63 0.99 25.48
CA VAL A 342 5.25 0.96 26.89
C VAL A 342 3.73 0.99 27.01
N GLN A 343 3.19 0.03 27.76
CA GLN A 343 1.75 -0.15 27.94
C GLN A 343 1.25 0.55 29.21
N ARG A 344 -0.05 0.91 29.23
CA ARG A 344 -0.75 1.51 30.36
C ARG A 344 -0.56 0.67 31.62
N GLY A 345 -0.27 1.35 32.72
CA GLY A 345 0.13 0.74 33.99
C GLY A 345 1.62 0.94 34.32
N ALA A 346 2.43 1.34 33.33
CA ALA A 346 3.79 1.80 33.60
C ALA A 346 3.79 3.23 34.15
N ASP A 347 4.51 3.45 35.27
CA ASP A 347 4.62 4.75 35.92
C ASP A 347 5.16 5.84 34.98
N LEU A 348 6.04 5.47 34.05
CA LEU A 348 6.62 6.38 33.07
C LEU A 348 5.55 7.13 32.26
N LEU A 349 4.43 6.49 31.93
CA LEU A 349 3.34 7.11 31.16
C LEU A 349 2.53 8.13 31.97
N ARG A 350 2.74 8.19 33.30
CA ARG A 350 2.12 9.12 34.23
C ARG A 350 3.08 10.23 34.70
N GLN A 351 4.33 10.20 34.23
CA GLN A 351 5.34 11.19 34.59
C GLN A 351 5.41 12.27 33.51
N ARG A 352 5.52 13.53 33.95
CA ARG A 352 5.81 14.63 33.05
C ARG A 352 7.20 14.45 32.45
N ALA A 353 7.28 14.49 31.13
CA ALA A 353 8.51 14.32 30.39
C ALA A 353 9.45 15.53 30.58
N ARG A 354 10.75 15.26 30.71
CA ARG A 354 11.76 16.31 30.91
C ARG A 354 11.98 17.07 29.61
N HIS A 355 11.94 18.40 29.66
CA HIS A 355 12.33 19.23 28.53
C HIS A 355 13.83 19.14 28.23
N PHE A 356 14.18 19.17 26.96
CA PHE A 356 15.56 19.30 26.48
C PHE A 356 16.09 20.73 26.70
N GLN A 357 17.36 20.83 27.08
CA GLN A 357 18.13 22.08 27.10
C GLN A 357 18.78 22.31 25.73
N LEU A 358 18.00 22.76 24.75
CA LEU A 358 18.50 23.03 23.40
C LEU A 358 19.21 24.40 23.32
N PRO A 359 20.29 24.54 22.52
CA PRO A 359 20.86 23.52 21.61
C PRO A 359 21.83 22.51 22.28
N ARG A 360 22.14 22.65 23.58
CA ARG A 360 23.16 21.81 24.25
C ARG A 360 22.86 20.30 24.16
N GLU A 361 21.59 19.92 24.22
CA GLU A 361 21.14 18.53 24.13
C GLU A 361 20.68 18.12 22.70
N GLU A 362 21.15 18.81 21.64
CA GLU A 362 20.74 18.51 20.25
C GLU A 362 20.95 17.04 19.87
N ALA A 363 22.11 16.46 20.20
CA ALA A 363 22.42 15.06 19.85
C ALA A 363 21.44 14.08 20.50
N ALA A 364 21.22 14.21 21.82
CA ALA A 364 20.25 13.39 22.54
C ALA A 364 18.82 13.56 22.02
N CYS A 365 18.47 14.78 21.59
CA CYS A 365 17.19 15.06 20.96
C CYS A 365 17.04 14.33 19.61
N ARG A 366 18.07 14.32 18.77
CA ARG A 366 18.06 13.60 17.49
C ARG A 366 17.94 12.09 17.70
N ASP A 367 18.62 11.55 18.70
CA ASP A 367 18.53 10.12 19.05
C ASP A 367 17.12 9.73 19.47
N ALA A 368 16.46 10.56 20.31
CA ALA A 368 15.08 10.34 20.72
C ALA A 368 14.11 10.35 19.52
N VAL A 369 14.27 11.32 18.61
CA VAL A 369 13.45 11.40 17.39
C VAL A 369 13.70 10.22 16.45
N ALA A 370 14.96 9.78 16.31
CA ALA A 370 15.30 8.61 15.51
C ALA A 370 14.67 7.32 16.06
N GLY A 371 14.68 7.15 17.40
CA GLY A 371 13.99 6.05 18.08
C GLY A 371 12.49 6.06 17.80
N LEU A 372 11.84 7.22 17.91
CA LEU A 372 10.43 7.39 17.58
C LEU A 372 10.11 7.01 16.12
N ARG A 373 10.92 7.49 15.16
CA ARG A 373 10.74 7.16 13.73
C ARG A 373 10.87 5.67 13.47
N THR A 374 11.84 5.01 14.11
CA THR A 374 12.07 3.57 13.99
C THR A 374 10.87 2.77 14.48
N ILE A 375 10.27 3.15 15.61
CA ILE A 375 9.08 2.49 16.14
C ILE A 375 7.86 2.73 15.23
N LEU A 376 7.69 3.96 14.74
CA LEU A 376 6.64 4.28 13.77
C LEU A 376 6.79 3.48 12.46
N GLU A 377 8.01 3.25 11.98
CA GLU A 377 8.26 2.38 10.81
C GLU A 377 7.93 0.91 11.08
N ARG A 378 8.22 0.39 12.28
CA ARG A 378 7.81 -0.96 12.68
C ARG A 378 6.28 -1.08 12.79
N LEU A 379 5.62 -0.03 13.27
CA LEU A 379 4.17 0.06 13.37
C LEU A 379 3.46 -0.06 12.02
N GLU A 380 3.99 0.55 10.96
CA GLU A 380 3.45 0.42 9.60
C GLU A 380 3.44 -1.03 9.08
N GLY A 381 4.39 -1.86 9.56
CA GLY A 381 4.41 -3.29 9.28
C GLY A 381 3.26 -4.05 9.96
N LEU A 382 2.79 -3.56 11.12
CA LEU A 382 1.83 -4.25 11.98
C LEU A 382 0.39 -3.75 11.84
N HIS A 383 0.18 -2.46 11.61
CA HIS A 383 -1.15 -1.85 11.55
C HIS A 383 -1.14 -0.67 10.58
N ASP A 384 -2.18 -0.54 9.75
CA ASP A 384 -2.33 0.60 8.84
C ASP A 384 -3.06 1.74 9.57
N PHE A 385 -2.46 2.92 9.62
CA PHE A 385 -2.97 4.08 10.35
C PHE A 385 -3.52 5.13 9.38
N SER A 386 -4.69 4.85 8.79
CA SER A 386 -5.35 5.72 7.81
C SER A 386 -5.79 7.09 8.34
N LYS A 387 -5.81 7.29 9.66
CA LYS A 387 -6.15 8.57 10.32
C LYS A 387 -4.92 9.38 10.74
N GLY A 388 -3.72 8.90 10.40
CA GLY A 388 -2.46 9.38 10.97
C GLY A 388 -2.13 8.67 12.27
N VAL A 389 -0.89 8.83 12.72
CA VAL A 389 -0.37 8.18 13.93
C VAL A 389 0.61 9.11 14.63
N GLY A 390 0.51 9.22 15.94
CA GLY A 390 1.47 9.90 16.79
C GLY A 390 2.18 8.91 17.70
N LEU A 391 3.38 9.31 18.16
CA LEU A 391 4.12 8.60 19.19
C LEU A 391 4.96 9.57 19.99
N ALA A 392 4.80 9.54 21.32
CA ALA A 392 5.56 10.33 22.27
C ALA A 392 6.70 9.52 22.91
N ALA A 393 7.82 10.17 23.23
CA ALA A 393 9.01 9.50 23.78
C ALA A 393 8.75 8.64 25.04
N PRO A 394 7.87 9.03 25.99
CA PRO A 394 7.52 8.18 27.13
C PRO A 394 6.96 6.81 26.72
N GLN A 395 6.29 6.73 25.57
CA GLN A 395 5.73 5.48 25.06
C GLN A 395 6.78 4.51 24.55
N ILE A 396 8.04 4.94 24.38
CA ILE A 396 9.16 4.09 23.99
C ILE A 396 10.23 3.99 25.10
N GLY A 397 9.87 4.35 26.33
CA GLY A 397 10.76 4.24 27.49
C GLY A 397 11.63 5.48 27.75
N LEU A 398 11.45 6.58 27.01
CA LEU A 398 12.26 7.79 27.13
C LEU A 398 11.50 8.92 27.83
N ALA A 399 11.95 9.33 29.01
CA ALA A 399 11.31 10.37 29.83
C ALA A 399 11.63 11.82 29.36
N VAL A 400 11.57 12.08 28.06
CA VAL A 400 11.95 13.38 27.46
C VAL A 400 10.84 13.96 26.58
N ALA A 401 10.76 15.28 26.47
CA ALA A 401 9.68 15.99 25.78
C ALA A 401 9.87 16.01 24.26
N ALA A 402 9.70 14.85 23.62
CA ALA A 402 9.70 14.70 22.16
C ALA A 402 8.52 13.86 21.68
N ALA A 403 7.89 14.27 20.58
CA ALA A 403 6.87 13.50 19.89
C ALA A 403 7.03 13.60 18.38
N VAL A 404 6.60 12.56 17.67
CA VAL A 404 6.54 12.53 16.20
C VAL A 404 5.11 12.20 15.78
N VAL A 405 4.53 13.01 14.91
CA VAL A 405 3.18 12.80 14.37
C VAL A 405 3.24 12.68 12.85
N ARG A 406 2.70 11.59 12.32
CA ARG A 406 2.54 11.35 10.89
C ARG A 406 1.09 11.65 10.49
N PRO A 407 0.86 12.53 9.50
CA PRO A 407 -0.47 12.75 8.96
C PRO A 407 -0.97 11.51 8.19
N PRO A 408 -2.29 11.39 7.96
CA PRO A 408 -2.89 10.29 7.19
C PRO A 408 -2.46 10.25 5.72
N GLU A 409 -2.12 11.40 5.12
CA GLU A 409 -1.72 11.50 3.72
C GLU A 409 -0.29 10.97 3.51
N ARG A 410 -0.07 10.23 2.41
CA ARG A 410 1.28 9.77 2.02
C ARG A 410 2.04 10.89 1.31
N GLY A 411 3.19 11.30 1.82
CA GLY A 411 4.06 12.28 1.18
C GLY A 411 4.56 13.44 2.07
N PRO A 412 3.78 13.98 3.02
CA PRO A 412 4.27 14.99 3.95
C PRO A 412 5.29 14.41 4.92
N GLU A 413 6.32 15.20 5.26
CA GLU A 413 7.25 14.84 6.33
C GLU A 413 6.53 14.77 7.69
N PRO A 414 6.91 13.84 8.58
CA PRO A 414 6.37 13.77 9.93
C PRO A 414 6.58 15.10 10.67
N VAL A 415 5.58 15.54 11.42
CA VAL A 415 5.69 16.67 12.34
C VAL A 415 6.52 16.21 13.55
N ILE A 416 7.62 16.91 13.81
CA ILE A 416 8.47 16.69 14.98
C ILE A 416 8.16 17.79 16.00
N LEU A 417 7.84 17.40 17.22
CA LEU A 417 7.51 18.30 18.32
C LEU A 417 8.55 18.12 19.42
N LEU A 418 9.35 19.17 19.69
CA LEU A 418 10.34 19.18 20.75
C LEU A 418 9.95 20.22 21.80
N ASN A 419 9.95 19.84 23.07
CA ASN A 419 9.47 20.68 24.17
C ASN A 419 8.11 21.36 23.87
N PRO A 420 7.12 20.67 23.25
CA PRO A 420 5.90 21.34 22.79
C PRO A 420 5.03 21.78 23.97
N ARG A 421 4.34 22.92 23.79
CA ARG A 421 3.26 23.39 24.66
C ARG A 421 2.16 24.04 23.84
N VAL A 422 0.91 23.74 24.17
CA VAL A 422 -0.24 24.48 23.63
C VAL A 422 -0.20 25.91 24.20
N VAL A 423 -0.21 26.92 23.33
CA VAL A 423 -0.18 28.34 23.71
C VAL A 423 -1.51 29.04 23.41
N ASP A 424 -2.31 28.51 22.49
CA ASP A 424 -3.67 28.95 22.21
C ASP A 424 -4.52 27.78 21.70
N GLU A 425 -5.84 27.84 21.89
CA GLU A 425 -6.79 26.82 21.43
C GLU A 425 -8.14 27.43 21.05
N SER A 426 -8.83 26.84 20.07
CA SER A 426 -10.16 27.30 19.67
C SER A 426 -11.21 27.00 20.72
N SER A 427 -12.21 27.88 20.85
CA SER A 427 -13.42 27.59 21.63
C SER A 427 -14.31 26.53 20.98
N GLU A 428 -14.21 26.35 19.65
CA GLU A 428 -14.91 25.28 18.95
C GLU A 428 -14.22 23.94 19.22
N THR A 429 -15.03 22.92 19.54
CA THR A 429 -14.57 21.58 19.89
C THR A 429 -15.33 20.53 19.11
N ASP A 430 -14.70 19.39 18.90
CA ASP A 430 -15.38 18.17 18.46
C ASP A 430 -15.21 17.03 19.47
N GLU A 431 -16.10 16.05 19.37
CA GLU A 431 -16.06 14.85 20.19
C GLU A 431 -15.86 13.64 19.28
N GLN A 432 -14.75 12.92 19.47
CA GLN A 432 -14.37 11.79 18.62
C GLN A 432 -13.73 10.68 19.43
N TYR A 433 -13.83 9.47 18.92
CA TYR A 433 -13.15 8.33 19.51
C TYR A 433 -11.64 8.38 19.23
N GLU A 434 -10.87 8.22 20.31
CA GLU A 434 -9.42 8.09 20.30
C GLU A 434 -8.99 6.67 20.67
N GLY A 435 -7.85 6.25 20.11
CA GLY A 435 -7.12 5.06 20.54
C GLY A 435 -5.70 5.45 20.95
N CYS A 436 -5.02 4.59 21.69
CA CYS A 436 -3.65 4.83 22.14
C CYS A 436 -2.79 3.58 21.96
N LEU A 437 -1.58 3.73 21.44
CA LEU A 437 -0.64 2.62 21.24
C LEU A 437 -0.22 1.94 22.56
N SER A 438 -0.27 2.68 23.67
CA SER A 438 0.00 2.17 25.02
C SER A 438 -1.18 1.41 25.62
N PHE A 439 -2.36 1.43 25.01
CA PHE A 439 -3.52 0.66 25.46
C PHE A 439 -4.48 0.49 24.28
N PHE A 440 -4.03 -0.33 23.31
CA PHE A 440 -4.62 -0.36 21.98
C PHE A 440 -5.99 -1.01 21.91
N ASP A 441 -6.32 -1.86 22.88
CA ASP A 441 -7.51 -2.73 22.87
C ASP A 441 -8.81 -1.97 23.10
N TYR A 442 -8.77 -0.66 23.37
CA TYR A 442 -9.95 0.15 23.68
C TYR A 442 -9.96 1.47 22.93
N ARG A 443 -11.17 2.03 22.79
CA ARG A 443 -11.42 3.40 22.33
C ARG A 443 -12.17 4.16 23.42
N GLY A 444 -11.91 5.45 23.52
CA GLY A 444 -12.69 6.34 24.36
C GLY A 444 -13.08 7.59 23.60
N LEU A 445 -14.26 8.09 23.90
CA LEU A 445 -14.79 9.31 23.33
C LEU A 445 -14.19 10.52 24.06
N VAL A 446 -13.55 11.42 23.32
CA VAL A 446 -12.78 12.54 23.89
C VAL A 446 -13.12 13.83 23.16
N VAL A 447 -13.39 14.88 23.95
CA VAL A 447 -13.58 16.24 23.43
C VAL A 447 -12.22 16.91 23.23
N ARG A 448 -11.98 17.49 22.05
CA ARG A 448 -10.76 18.25 21.73
C ARG A 448 -11.13 19.57 21.05
N PRO A 449 -10.31 20.63 21.21
CA PRO A 449 -10.40 21.82 20.37
C PRO A 449 -10.18 21.48 18.90
N LEU A 450 -10.95 22.11 18.01
CA LEU A 450 -10.78 21.96 16.56
C LEU A 450 -9.50 22.60 16.04
N ARG A 451 -8.90 23.52 16.78
CA ARG A 451 -7.59 24.12 16.47
C ARG A 451 -6.77 24.31 17.74
N VAL A 452 -5.47 24.07 17.63
CA VAL A 452 -4.47 24.38 18.65
C VAL A 452 -3.25 25.05 18.03
N ASP A 453 -2.76 26.10 18.68
CA ASP A 453 -1.48 26.73 18.36
C ASP A 453 -0.43 26.22 19.36
N VAL A 454 0.63 25.60 18.85
CA VAL A 454 1.64 24.92 19.67
C VAL A 454 2.98 25.60 19.50
N GLU A 455 3.55 26.09 20.61
CA GLU A 455 4.96 26.48 20.66
C GLU A 455 5.82 25.24 20.85
N HIS A 456 6.80 25.04 19.98
CA HIS A 456 7.78 23.97 20.08
C HIS A 456 9.17 24.45 19.64
N ALA A 457 10.20 23.66 19.93
CA ALA A 457 11.59 23.99 19.64
C ALA A 457 12.09 23.29 18.36
N ARG A 458 13.00 23.95 17.66
CA ARG A 458 13.89 23.33 16.66
C ARG A 458 15.14 22.77 17.35
N TYR A 459 15.90 21.94 16.65
CA TYR A 459 17.15 21.35 17.15
C TYR A 459 18.18 22.38 17.64
N ASP A 460 18.19 23.57 17.02
CA ASP A 460 19.06 24.70 17.40
C ASP A 460 18.56 25.47 18.65
N GLY A 461 17.42 25.08 19.22
CA GLY A 461 16.78 25.73 20.37
C GLY A 461 15.85 26.88 20.01
N THR A 462 15.73 27.25 18.73
CA THR A 462 14.79 28.28 18.27
C THR A 462 13.35 27.83 18.54
N ARG A 463 12.54 28.69 19.14
CA ARG A 463 11.13 28.44 19.37
C ARG A 463 10.30 28.89 18.18
N VAL A 464 9.35 28.07 17.78
CA VAL A 464 8.40 28.34 16.70
C VAL A 464 7.00 28.00 17.17
N ILE A 465 5.99 28.71 16.65
CA ILE A 465 4.58 28.41 16.88
C ILE A 465 4.02 27.80 15.59
N THR A 466 3.28 26.71 15.70
CA THR A 466 2.62 26.04 14.58
C THR A 466 1.15 25.83 14.91
N SER A 467 0.27 26.28 14.03
CA SER A 467 -1.18 26.06 14.13
C SER A 467 -1.52 24.71 13.53
N PHE A 468 -2.28 23.90 14.26
CA PHE A 468 -2.81 22.63 13.81
C PHE A 468 -4.34 22.66 13.90
N GLU A 469 -5.00 22.06 12.92
CA GLU A 469 -6.46 22.04 12.82
C GLU A 469 -6.98 20.61 12.70
N ARG A 470 -8.22 20.40 13.13
CA ARG A 470 -9.05 19.19 12.95
C ARG A 470 -8.29 17.92 13.40
N ALA A 471 -8.17 16.93 12.52
CA ALA A 471 -7.48 15.68 12.79
C ALA A 471 -6.04 15.87 13.32
N MET A 472 -5.31 16.85 12.77
CA MET A 472 -3.95 17.13 13.24
C MET A 472 -3.93 17.80 14.61
N ALA A 473 -4.86 18.71 14.88
CA ALA A 473 -5.00 19.30 16.22
C ALA A 473 -5.21 18.21 17.29
N ARG A 474 -6.08 17.24 16.99
CA ARG A 474 -6.37 16.09 17.87
C ARG A 474 -5.16 15.19 18.08
N LEU A 475 -4.47 14.78 17.00
CA LEU A 475 -3.26 13.95 17.10
C LEU A 475 -2.16 14.65 17.90
N VAL A 476 -1.88 15.92 17.61
CA VAL A 476 -0.87 16.71 18.31
C VAL A 476 -1.22 16.87 19.78
N SER A 477 -2.48 17.16 20.10
CA SER A 477 -2.95 17.28 21.48
C SER A 477 -2.82 15.97 22.26
N HIS A 478 -3.07 14.83 21.60
CA HIS A 478 -2.89 13.50 22.19
C HIS A 478 -1.44 13.24 22.57
N GLU A 479 -0.49 13.55 21.67
CA GLU A 479 0.92 13.35 21.97
C GLU A 479 1.45 14.32 23.03
N ILE A 480 0.96 15.57 23.04
CA ILE A 480 1.30 16.53 24.11
C ILE A 480 0.81 16.03 25.47
N ASP A 481 -0.39 15.43 25.54
CA ASP A 481 -0.87 14.83 26.80
C ASP A 481 0.08 13.74 27.30
N HIS A 482 0.58 12.88 26.41
CA HIS A 482 1.56 11.86 26.79
C HIS A 482 2.84 12.47 27.37
N LEU A 483 3.32 13.60 26.84
CA LEU A 483 4.47 14.31 27.39
C LEU A 483 4.18 14.96 28.75
N GLU A 484 2.92 15.28 29.03
CA GLU A 484 2.47 15.81 30.32
C GLU A 484 2.06 14.71 31.32
N GLY A 485 2.28 13.43 30.98
CA GLY A 485 1.92 12.29 31.84
C GLY A 485 0.41 12.02 31.91
N ARG A 486 -0.35 12.52 30.93
CA ARG A 486 -1.79 12.38 30.81
C ARG A 486 -2.12 11.37 29.70
N LEU A 487 -3.15 10.58 29.93
CA LEU A 487 -3.70 9.65 28.95
C LEU A 487 -5.06 10.19 28.50
N TYR A 488 -5.51 9.83 27.29
CA TYR A 488 -6.81 10.29 26.77
C TYR A 488 -7.98 9.95 27.71
N VAL A 489 -7.85 8.87 28.50
CA VAL A 489 -8.85 8.45 29.50
C VAL A 489 -9.05 9.49 30.61
N ASP A 490 -8.06 10.34 30.85
CA ASP A 490 -8.17 11.43 31.83
C ASP A 490 -8.95 12.63 31.24
N ARG A 491 -9.20 12.66 29.92
CA ARG A 491 -10.00 13.67 29.22
C ARG A 491 -11.41 13.20 28.87
N MET A 492 -11.74 11.94 29.15
CA MET A 492 -13.10 11.42 28.94
C MET A 492 -14.09 12.07 29.91
N ALA A 493 -15.34 12.27 29.47
CA ALA A 493 -16.39 12.78 30.33
C ALA A 493 -16.64 11.86 31.54
N ALA A 494 -17.05 12.44 32.67
CA ALA A 494 -17.37 11.67 33.87
C ALA A 494 -18.50 10.68 33.57
N GLY A 495 -18.24 9.39 33.81
CA GLY A 495 -19.20 8.31 33.50
C GLY A 495 -19.10 7.74 32.08
N ALA A 496 -18.23 8.28 31.22
CA ALA A 496 -17.96 7.67 29.91
C ALA A 496 -17.21 6.34 30.09
N HIS A 497 -17.60 5.34 29.30
CA HIS A 497 -16.99 4.01 29.32
C HIS A 497 -16.02 3.82 28.16
N LEU A 498 -14.95 3.09 28.42
CA LEU A 498 -14.06 2.60 27.38
C LEU A 498 -14.79 1.53 26.57
N VAL A 499 -14.80 1.70 25.26
CA VAL A 499 -15.40 0.74 24.34
C VAL A 499 -14.29 -0.19 23.88
N PRO A 500 -14.40 -1.52 24.12
CA PRO A 500 -13.48 -2.50 23.52
C PRO A 500 -13.43 -2.30 22.01
N VAL A 501 -12.25 -2.46 21.42
CA VAL A 501 -12.09 -2.26 19.97
C VAL A 501 -13.02 -3.17 19.18
N GLU A 502 -13.31 -4.36 19.67
CA GLU A 502 -14.25 -5.33 19.07
C GLU A 502 -15.68 -4.77 18.98
N GLU A 503 -16.13 -4.05 20.00
CA GLU A 503 -17.45 -3.40 20.06
C GLU A 503 -17.47 -2.09 19.27
N TYR A 504 -16.38 -1.32 19.34
CA TYR A 504 -16.22 -0.10 18.55
C TYR A 504 -16.21 -0.39 17.05
N ARG A 505 -15.66 -1.53 16.62
CA ARG A 505 -15.66 -1.96 15.21
C ARG A 505 -17.04 -2.15 14.61
N GLN A 506 -18.06 -2.42 15.44
CA GLN A 506 -19.44 -2.63 15.01
C GLN A 506 -20.25 -1.32 14.96
N SER A 507 -19.80 -0.26 15.64
CA SER A 507 -20.57 0.97 15.89
C SER A 507 -19.83 2.28 15.55
N GLY A 508 -18.52 2.21 15.30
CA GLY A 508 -17.62 3.35 15.22
C GLY A 508 -17.70 4.10 13.90
N GLN A 509 -17.85 5.43 13.98
CA GLN A 509 -17.80 6.29 12.80
C GLN A 509 -16.34 6.73 12.49
N PRO A 510 -16.00 6.93 11.20
CA PRO A 510 -14.77 7.65 10.84
C PRO A 510 -14.77 9.05 11.45
N TRP A 511 -13.60 9.65 11.66
CA TRP A 511 -13.59 11.08 11.97
C TRP A 511 -14.15 11.83 10.76
N SER A 512 -15.27 12.52 10.93
CA SER A 512 -15.80 13.43 9.91
C SER A 512 -15.42 14.86 10.31
N TYR A 513 -14.59 15.50 9.50
CA TYR A 513 -14.29 16.92 9.64
C TYR A 513 -14.73 17.68 8.40
#